data_AF-A0A061NPZ1-F1
#
_entry.id   AF-A0A061NPZ1-F1
#
_cell.length_a   1.000
_cell.length_b   1.000
_cell.length_c   1.000
_cell.angle_alpha   90.00
_cell.angle_beta   90.00
_cell.angle_gamma   90.00
#
_symmetry.space_group_name_H-M   'P 1'
#
loop_
_entity.id
_entity.type
_entity.pdbx_description
1 polymer ?
#
loop_
_entity_poly.entity_id
_entity_poly.type
_entity_poly.pdbx_seq_one_letter_code
_entity_poly.pdbx_strand_id
1 'polypeptide(L)'
;MQLFLDLWELFQVRQGAVWDALQEHFFLVAVSMTLAVLIAVPLGVLLTSLKRLSEPIIGIAAVAQTIPSLALLGFMLPVLGIGTNNAIFALTVYALLPILRNTYTGILEVDKATVDAGRGLGMTRSQILTKIQLPLALPVIMAGIRTSTVIVIGVATLATFVGAGGLGDIIMRGLAMQNSALTLLGAIPAAILAIIADFILKRIEILATPKGLKKSMKGCFIHEKVSSSRFRLHTRFDRLRRGSDEDTVVVGGKDFTEQIILTHMVAELIEENTELNVEREENLGNTEILTQGMMDGDVDLYIEYTGTSYITVLNHEIDPENPPTAEEVYNTVQEEYDAEYDIAWLDEFDFENRYSLVMRGADAADVADMSALADQTDELTLAHNANFGERPDGLDPMNDMYGYSWGDTAQMDDGLMYDALRNEEVDVIAAFTTDGRIPAYDLEVIADDLNYFPPYYAAPIIMNDTLEANPELEDLLAQLGPLLTEETMAELNAEVDINAELEEVVARDFLIENGLIDE
;
A
#
# COMPACT_ATOMS: atom_id res chain seq x y z
N MET A 1 -9.10 14.75 -24.00
CA MET A 1 -9.52 13.70 -24.95
C MET A 1 -8.48 12.60 -25.00
N GLN A 2 -7.18 12.95 -25.06
CA GLN A 2 -6.06 12.00 -24.93
C GLN A 2 -6.16 11.14 -23.67
N LEU A 3 -6.20 11.76 -22.48
CA LEU A 3 -6.38 11.05 -21.20
C LEU A 3 -7.52 10.01 -21.16
N PHE A 4 -8.62 10.25 -21.88
CA PHE A 4 -9.74 9.30 -21.92
C PHE A 4 -9.46 8.11 -22.85
N LEU A 5 -8.73 8.35 -23.94
CA LEU A 5 -8.25 7.29 -24.82
C LEU A 5 -7.20 6.45 -24.09
N ASP A 6 -6.23 7.09 -23.43
CA ASP A 6 -5.19 6.42 -22.65
C ASP A 6 -5.80 5.57 -21.52
N LEU A 7 -6.78 6.11 -20.80
CA LEU A 7 -7.54 5.37 -19.78
C LEU A 7 -8.29 4.17 -20.38
N TRP A 8 -8.87 4.33 -21.57
CA TRP A 8 -9.60 3.25 -22.23
C TRP A 8 -8.67 2.15 -22.70
N GLU A 9 -7.51 2.50 -23.24
CA GLU A 9 -6.46 1.57 -23.67
C GLU A 9 -5.89 0.81 -22.48
N LEU A 10 -5.48 1.53 -21.43
CA LEU A 10 -5.02 0.92 -20.18
C LEU A 10 -6.07 0.00 -19.55
N PHE A 11 -7.35 0.38 -19.60
CA PHE A 11 -8.41 -0.51 -19.12
C PHE A 11 -8.50 -1.79 -19.95
N GLN A 12 -8.27 -1.76 -21.26
CA GLN A 12 -8.28 -2.97 -22.07
C GLN A 12 -7.13 -3.91 -21.72
N VAL A 13 -5.95 -3.35 -21.44
CA VAL A 13 -4.77 -4.12 -21.04
C VAL A 13 -4.92 -4.65 -19.60
N ARG A 14 -5.28 -3.79 -18.65
CA ARG A 14 -5.28 -4.09 -17.20
C ARG A 14 -6.64 -4.49 -16.61
N GLN A 15 -7.64 -4.85 -17.42
CA GLN A 15 -8.99 -5.17 -16.92
C GLN A 15 -9.01 -6.30 -15.87
N GLY A 16 -8.10 -7.27 -15.97
CA GLY A 16 -7.97 -8.39 -15.01
C GLY A 16 -7.57 -7.87 -13.64
N ALA A 17 -6.40 -7.23 -13.55
CA ALA A 17 -5.90 -6.60 -12.33
C ALA A 17 -6.90 -5.64 -11.70
N VAL A 18 -7.59 -4.79 -12.50
CA VAL A 18 -8.65 -3.89 -11.99
C VAL A 18 -9.80 -4.66 -11.34
N TRP A 19 -10.17 -5.81 -11.89
CA TRP A 19 -11.27 -6.61 -11.36
C TRP A 19 -10.89 -7.33 -10.07
N ASP A 20 -9.66 -7.80 -9.94
CA ASP A 20 -9.16 -8.46 -8.73
C ASP A 20 -8.96 -7.45 -7.60
N ALA A 21 -8.31 -6.32 -7.88
CA ALA A 21 -8.21 -5.19 -6.96
C ALA A 21 -9.60 -4.69 -6.49
N LEU A 22 -10.60 -4.65 -7.38
CA LEU A 22 -11.97 -4.27 -6.99
C LEU A 22 -12.61 -5.29 -6.03
N GLN A 23 -12.34 -6.59 -6.20
CA GLN A 23 -12.86 -7.64 -5.32
C GLN A 23 -12.24 -7.57 -3.93
N GLU A 24 -10.93 -7.41 -3.85
CA GLU A 24 -10.19 -7.22 -2.59
C GLU A 24 -10.67 -5.98 -1.86
N HIS A 25 -10.77 -4.84 -2.57
CA HIS A 25 -11.26 -3.59 -1.99
C HIS A 25 -12.68 -3.74 -1.44
N PHE A 26 -13.56 -4.42 -2.18
CA PHE A 26 -14.90 -4.72 -1.71
C PHE A 26 -14.90 -5.63 -0.47
N PHE A 27 -14.04 -6.64 -0.44
CA PHE A 27 -13.90 -7.58 0.67
C PHE A 27 -13.48 -6.86 1.96
N LEU A 28 -12.39 -6.08 1.91
CA LEU A 28 -11.90 -5.28 3.03
C LEU A 28 -13.01 -4.41 3.62
N VAL A 29 -13.68 -3.63 2.77
CA VAL A 29 -14.77 -2.74 3.17
C VAL A 29 -15.93 -3.53 3.79
N ALA A 30 -16.36 -4.63 3.16
CA ALA A 30 -17.52 -5.39 3.60
C ALA A 30 -17.29 -6.07 4.96
N VAL A 31 -16.11 -6.65 5.19
CA VAL A 31 -15.75 -7.30 6.45
C VAL A 31 -15.62 -6.26 7.56
N SER A 32 -14.86 -5.19 7.36
CA SER A 32 -14.70 -4.12 8.35
C SER A 32 -16.01 -3.45 8.72
N MET A 33 -16.88 -3.17 7.73
CA MET A 33 -18.21 -2.61 8.01
C MET A 33 -19.09 -3.58 8.80
N THR A 34 -19.02 -4.88 8.52
CA THR A 34 -19.78 -5.90 9.26
C THR A 34 -19.34 -5.95 10.72
N LEU A 35 -18.03 -6.01 10.97
CA LEU A 35 -17.46 -5.98 12.32
C LEU A 35 -17.85 -4.68 13.05
N ALA A 36 -17.71 -3.54 12.38
CA ALA A 36 -18.06 -2.25 12.96
C ALA A 36 -19.54 -2.16 13.34
N VAL A 37 -20.46 -2.65 12.52
CA VAL A 37 -21.90 -2.69 12.84
C VAL A 37 -22.17 -3.62 14.04
N LEU A 38 -21.55 -4.80 14.07
CA LEU A 38 -21.69 -5.77 15.16
C LEU A 38 -21.18 -5.25 16.50
N ILE A 39 -20.21 -4.33 16.49
CA ILE A 39 -19.66 -3.70 17.70
C ILE A 39 -20.45 -2.43 18.05
N ALA A 40 -20.54 -1.48 17.12
CA ALA A 40 -21.00 -0.13 17.39
C ALA A 40 -22.52 -0.03 17.63
N VAL A 41 -23.34 -0.85 16.95
CA VAL A 41 -24.80 -0.81 17.16
C VAL A 41 -25.17 -1.34 18.56
N PRO A 42 -24.73 -2.54 18.99
CA PRO A 42 -25.00 -3.00 20.36
C PRO A 42 -24.42 -2.09 21.43
N LEU A 43 -23.21 -1.57 21.23
CA LEU A 43 -22.58 -0.64 22.16
C LEU A 43 -23.39 0.67 22.24
N GLY A 44 -23.82 1.24 21.12
CA GLY A 44 -24.64 2.44 21.08
C GLY A 44 -25.98 2.26 21.79
N VAL A 45 -26.63 1.11 21.58
CA VAL A 45 -27.84 0.72 22.31
C VAL A 45 -27.58 0.64 23.82
N LEU A 46 -26.49 -0.01 24.24
CA LEU A 46 -26.12 -0.16 25.65
C LEU A 46 -25.89 1.20 26.33
N LEU A 47 -25.23 2.14 25.66
CA LEU A 47 -24.91 3.46 26.20
C LEU A 47 -26.16 4.32 26.47
N THR A 48 -27.28 4.05 25.80
CA THR A 48 -28.56 4.73 26.10
C THR A 48 -29.06 4.45 27.52
N SER A 49 -28.67 3.31 28.10
CA SER A 49 -28.97 2.93 29.48
C SER A 49 -27.90 3.41 30.47
N LEU A 50 -26.66 3.60 30.00
CA LEU A 50 -25.50 3.99 30.81
C LEU A 50 -25.07 5.44 30.53
N LYS A 51 -25.99 6.40 30.68
CA LYS A 51 -25.79 7.80 30.28
C LYS A 51 -24.49 8.44 30.81
N ARG A 52 -24.02 8.06 32.00
CA ARG A 52 -22.77 8.59 32.59
C ARG A 52 -21.51 8.14 31.83
N LEU A 53 -21.57 7.00 31.15
CA LEU A 53 -20.45 6.43 30.39
C LEU A 53 -20.53 6.73 28.89
N SER A 54 -21.64 7.30 28.42
CA SER A 54 -21.86 7.60 27.00
C SER A 54 -20.81 8.57 26.43
N GLU A 55 -20.63 9.75 27.03
CA GLU A 55 -19.67 10.76 26.57
C GLU A 55 -18.21 10.25 26.62
N PRO A 56 -17.72 9.60 27.70
CA PRO A 56 -16.37 9.03 27.70
C PRO A 56 -16.15 7.98 26.60
N ILE A 57 -17.09 7.05 26.39
CA ILE A 57 -16.91 5.96 25.42
C ILE A 57 -16.98 6.49 23.98
N ILE A 58 -17.90 7.42 23.70
CA ILE A 58 -17.95 8.10 22.39
C ILE A 58 -16.68 8.93 22.20
N GLY A 59 -16.15 9.55 23.26
CA GLY A 59 -14.87 10.24 23.25
C GLY A 59 -13.70 9.33 22.89
N ILE A 60 -13.63 8.11 23.44
CA ILE A 60 -12.60 7.11 23.07
C ILE A 60 -12.71 6.75 21.59
N ALA A 61 -13.91 6.46 21.10
CA ALA A 61 -14.12 6.18 19.67
C ALA A 61 -13.74 7.37 18.78
N ALA A 62 -13.95 8.60 19.25
CA ALA A 62 -13.55 9.80 18.55
C ALA A 62 -12.02 9.95 18.50
N VAL A 63 -11.33 9.74 19.62
CA VAL A 63 -9.86 9.75 19.67
C VAL A 63 -9.28 8.70 18.74
N ALA A 64 -9.83 7.48 18.74
CA ALA A 64 -9.38 6.41 17.86
C ALA A 64 -9.54 6.76 16.37
N GLN A 65 -10.66 7.39 15.98
CA GLN A 65 -10.87 7.83 14.60
C GLN A 65 -9.99 9.03 14.21
N THR A 66 -9.50 9.82 15.17
CA THR A 66 -8.60 10.95 14.88
C THR A 66 -7.15 10.55 14.66
N ILE A 67 -6.76 9.31 14.98
CA ILE A 67 -5.42 8.79 14.66
C ILE A 67 -5.33 8.72 13.12
N PRO A 68 -4.36 9.39 12.46
CA PRO A 68 -4.21 9.31 11.01
C PRO A 68 -4.21 7.86 10.53
N SER A 69 -4.92 7.56 9.43
CA SER A 69 -5.17 6.17 9.00
C SER A 69 -3.88 5.43 8.69
N LEU A 70 -2.96 6.10 8.01
CA LEU A 70 -1.63 5.56 7.72
C LEU A 70 -0.84 5.25 9.01
N ALA A 71 -0.88 6.16 9.99
CA ALA A 71 -0.23 5.93 11.29
C ALA A 71 -0.88 4.78 12.08
N LEU A 72 -2.21 4.65 12.03
CA LEU A 72 -2.90 3.53 12.67
C LEU A 72 -2.52 2.19 12.04
N LEU A 73 -2.38 2.15 10.71
CA LEU A 73 -1.92 0.96 9.98
C LEU A 73 -0.48 0.60 10.39
N GLY A 74 0.44 1.57 10.39
CA GLY A 74 1.83 1.37 10.81
C GLY A 74 1.98 0.94 12.28
N PHE A 75 1.27 1.57 13.22
CA PHE A 75 1.33 1.21 14.64
C PHE A 75 0.81 -0.20 14.94
N MET A 76 0.00 -0.76 14.06
CA MET A 76 -0.55 -2.08 14.23
C MET A 76 0.28 -3.19 13.57
N LEU A 77 1.28 -2.85 12.74
CA LEU A 77 2.18 -3.82 12.12
C LEU A 77 2.83 -4.76 13.15
N PRO A 78 3.46 -4.30 14.26
CA PRO A 78 4.11 -5.21 15.21
C PRO A 78 3.16 -6.11 16.01
N VAL A 79 1.84 -5.91 15.89
CA VAL A 79 0.82 -6.62 16.68
C VAL A 79 -0.05 -7.51 15.81
N LEU A 80 -0.34 -7.08 14.57
CA LEU A 80 -1.25 -7.76 13.65
C LEU A 80 -0.56 -8.25 12.37
N GLY A 81 0.73 -7.96 12.21
CA GLY A 81 1.49 -8.27 11.00
C GLY A 81 1.09 -7.42 9.80
N ILE A 82 1.63 -7.82 8.66
CA ILE A 82 1.31 -7.27 7.34
C ILE A 82 -0.02 -7.85 6.84
N GLY A 83 -0.64 -7.13 5.91
CA GLY A 83 -1.72 -7.62 5.08
C GLY A 83 -3.13 -7.32 5.59
N THR A 84 -4.05 -8.16 5.13
CA THR A 84 -5.50 -7.97 5.23
C THR A 84 -6.01 -7.79 6.67
N ASN A 85 -5.44 -8.48 7.66
CA ASN A 85 -5.92 -8.43 9.04
C ASN A 85 -5.70 -7.06 9.69
N ASN A 86 -4.52 -6.47 9.47
CA ASN A 86 -4.18 -5.14 9.94
C ASN A 86 -5.13 -4.09 9.34
N ALA A 87 -5.30 -4.12 8.02
CA ALA A 87 -6.23 -3.24 7.32
C ALA A 87 -7.67 -3.38 7.84
N ILE A 88 -8.17 -4.62 8.02
CA ILE A 88 -9.53 -4.84 8.53
C ILE A 88 -9.72 -4.21 9.91
N PHE A 89 -8.73 -4.32 10.80
CA PHE A 89 -8.77 -3.73 12.12
C PHE A 89 -8.84 -2.20 12.05
N ALA A 90 -7.91 -1.56 11.33
CA ALA A 90 -7.86 -0.12 11.19
C ALA A 90 -9.16 0.44 10.57
N LEU A 91 -9.64 -0.16 9.48
CA LEU A 91 -10.89 0.21 8.83
C LEU A 91 -12.11 0.02 9.74
N THR A 92 -12.11 -1.03 10.59
CA THR A 92 -13.16 -1.24 11.59
C THR A 92 -13.18 -0.10 12.60
N VAL A 93 -12.02 0.28 13.16
CA VAL A 93 -11.89 1.39 14.12
C VAL A 93 -12.44 2.69 13.53
N TYR A 94 -12.09 2.99 12.29
CA TYR A 94 -12.57 4.17 11.55
C TYR A 94 -14.09 4.19 11.38
N ALA A 95 -14.71 3.03 11.18
CA ALA A 95 -16.14 2.90 10.99
C ALA A 95 -16.95 3.03 12.30
N LEU A 96 -16.34 2.81 13.46
CA LEU A 96 -17.05 2.72 14.75
C LEU A 96 -17.76 4.02 15.13
N LEU A 97 -17.08 5.17 15.07
CA LEU A 97 -17.61 6.41 15.64
C LEU A 97 -18.93 6.87 14.99
N PRO A 98 -19.06 6.97 13.65
CA PRO A 98 -20.30 7.44 13.05
C PRO A 98 -21.46 6.49 13.34
N ILE A 99 -21.24 5.17 13.32
CA ILE A 99 -22.27 4.17 13.64
C ILE A 99 -22.69 4.26 15.12
N LEU A 100 -21.71 4.32 16.02
CA LEU A 100 -21.92 4.38 17.47
C LEU A 100 -22.71 5.63 17.84
N ARG A 101 -22.25 6.80 17.36
CA ARG A 101 -22.84 8.11 17.66
C ARG A 101 -24.25 8.22 17.09
N ASN A 102 -24.48 7.79 15.85
CA ASN A 102 -25.82 7.81 15.26
C ASN A 102 -26.77 6.82 15.95
N THR A 103 -26.26 5.67 16.40
CA THR A 103 -27.09 4.72 17.17
C THR A 103 -27.50 5.29 18.52
N TYR A 104 -26.56 5.87 19.26
CA TYR A 104 -26.84 6.49 20.55
C TYR A 104 -27.81 7.67 20.43
N THR A 105 -27.53 8.61 19.52
CA THR A 105 -28.36 9.80 19.30
C THR A 105 -29.73 9.43 18.75
N GLY A 106 -29.80 8.53 17.77
CA GLY A 106 -31.05 8.11 17.15
C GLY A 106 -32.05 7.51 18.15
N ILE A 107 -31.57 6.76 19.16
CA ILE A 107 -32.42 6.21 20.21
C ILE A 107 -32.87 7.27 21.22
N LEU A 108 -32.01 8.25 21.53
CA LEU A 108 -32.33 9.33 22.46
C LEU A 108 -33.29 10.37 21.89
N GLU A 109 -33.27 10.58 20.58
CA GLU A 109 -34.13 11.53 19.88
C GLU A 109 -35.56 11.00 19.64
N VAL A 110 -35.80 9.71 19.92
CA VAL A 110 -37.16 9.14 19.87
C VAL A 110 -38.08 9.91 20.81
N ASP A 111 -39.23 10.34 20.26
CA ASP A 111 -40.21 11.15 20.97
C ASP A 111 -40.63 10.53 22.33
N LYS A 112 -40.49 11.32 23.39
CA LYS A 112 -40.79 10.90 24.77
C LYS A 112 -42.25 10.53 24.94
N ALA A 113 -43.18 11.23 24.27
CA ALA A 113 -44.61 10.92 24.40
C ALA A 113 -44.93 9.53 23.85
N THR A 114 -44.26 9.11 22.78
CA THR A 114 -44.38 7.75 22.21
C THR A 114 -43.84 6.69 23.18
N VAL A 115 -42.73 6.97 23.86
CA VAL A 115 -42.16 6.08 24.88
C VAL A 115 -43.08 5.97 26.10
N ASP A 116 -43.62 7.09 26.59
CA ASP A 116 -44.53 7.13 27.74
C ASP A 116 -45.88 6.48 27.44
N ALA A 117 -46.37 6.59 26.21
CA ALA A 117 -47.54 5.83 25.75
C ALA A 117 -47.29 4.31 25.82
N GLY A 118 -46.11 3.84 25.37
CA GLY A 118 -45.72 2.44 25.51
C GLY A 118 -45.66 1.97 26.96
N ARG A 119 -45.14 2.81 27.87
CA ARG A 119 -45.16 2.55 29.32
C ARG A 119 -46.58 2.47 29.86
N GLY A 120 -47.47 3.36 29.43
CA GLY A 120 -48.89 3.35 29.79
C GLY A 120 -49.63 2.08 29.37
N LEU A 121 -49.18 1.44 28.29
CA LEU A 121 -49.69 0.14 27.82
C LEU A 121 -49.03 -1.08 28.52
N GLY A 122 -48.16 -0.85 29.51
CA GLY A 122 -47.51 -1.91 30.28
C GLY A 122 -46.31 -2.56 29.59
N MET A 123 -45.72 -1.92 28.58
CA MET A 123 -44.55 -2.47 27.88
C MET A 123 -43.30 -2.47 28.77
N THR A 124 -42.54 -3.56 28.74
CA THR A 124 -41.24 -3.66 29.43
C THR A 124 -40.18 -2.81 28.74
N ARG A 125 -39.06 -2.51 29.42
CA ARG A 125 -37.94 -1.75 28.83
C ARG A 125 -37.42 -2.39 27.53
N SER A 126 -37.31 -3.72 27.50
CA SER A 126 -36.88 -4.46 26.29
C SER A 126 -37.93 -4.36 25.17
N GLN A 127 -39.23 -4.42 25.50
CA GLN A 127 -40.29 -4.23 24.52
C GLN A 127 -40.33 -2.80 23.98
N ILE A 128 -40.13 -1.78 24.82
CA ILE A 128 -40.03 -0.38 24.38
C ILE A 128 -38.82 -0.21 23.46
N LEU A 129 -37.66 -0.75 23.84
CA LEU A 129 -36.45 -0.67 23.03
C LEU A 129 -36.64 -1.33 21.65
N THR A 130 -37.11 -2.57 21.62
CA THR A 130 -37.20 -3.37 20.37
C THR A 130 -38.39 -3.00 19.49
N LYS A 131 -39.52 -2.58 20.07
CA LYS A 131 -40.76 -2.30 19.31
C LYS A 131 -41.02 -0.82 19.06
N ILE A 132 -40.40 0.09 19.81
CA ILE A 132 -40.59 1.54 19.66
C ILE A 132 -39.27 2.21 19.29
N GLN A 133 -38.27 2.14 20.17
CA GLN A 133 -37.08 2.97 19.99
C GLN A 133 -36.22 2.54 18.79
N LEU A 134 -35.86 1.27 18.67
CA LEU A 134 -35.03 0.76 17.57
C LEU A 134 -35.70 0.97 16.20
N PRO A 135 -36.99 0.66 15.98
CA PRO A 135 -37.65 0.93 14.70
C PRO A 135 -37.71 2.41 14.33
N LEU A 136 -37.87 3.31 15.32
CA LEU A 136 -37.92 4.76 15.08
C LEU A 136 -36.53 5.38 14.90
N ALA A 137 -35.51 4.83 15.56
CA ALA A 137 -34.11 5.24 15.45
C ALA A 137 -33.41 4.69 14.20
N LEU A 138 -33.97 3.65 13.57
CA LEU A 138 -33.36 2.94 12.45
C LEU A 138 -32.91 3.84 11.29
N PRO A 139 -33.65 4.87 10.85
CA PRO A 139 -33.17 5.77 9.80
C PRO A 139 -31.86 6.48 10.17
N VAL A 140 -31.73 6.89 11.44
CA VAL A 140 -30.52 7.56 11.95
C VAL A 140 -29.37 6.55 12.07
N ILE A 141 -29.62 5.34 12.57
CA ILE A 141 -28.63 4.25 12.61
C ILE A 141 -28.10 3.97 11.20
N MET A 142 -29.00 3.82 10.23
CA MET A 142 -28.64 3.57 8.83
C MET A 142 -27.88 4.75 8.21
N ALA A 143 -28.21 6.00 8.57
CA ALA A 143 -27.42 7.15 8.15
C ALA A 143 -25.98 7.08 8.68
N GLY A 144 -25.78 6.59 9.91
CA GLY A 144 -24.45 6.32 10.47
C GLY A 144 -23.69 5.25 9.70
N ILE A 145 -24.34 4.12 9.40
CA ILE A 145 -23.76 3.01 8.62
C ILE A 145 -23.36 3.49 7.21
N ARG A 146 -24.24 4.24 6.54
CA ARG A 146 -24.00 4.81 5.22
C ARG A 146 -22.81 5.77 5.23
N THR A 147 -22.76 6.68 6.20
CA THR A 147 -21.64 7.61 6.38
C THR A 147 -20.32 6.87 6.59
N SER A 148 -20.30 5.88 7.51
CA SER A 148 -19.10 5.06 7.73
C SER A 148 -18.67 4.29 6.49
N THR A 149 -19.62 3.75 5.71
CA THR A 149 -19.30 2.99 4.49
C THR A 149 -18.55 3.84 3.49
N VAL A 150 -19.00 5.08 3.25
CA VAL A 150 -18.32 6.00 2.32
C VAL A 150 -16.93 6.37 2.82
N ILE A 151 -16.77 6.62 4.13
CA ILE A 151 -15.47 6.89 4.74
C ILE A 151 -14.53 5.70 4.57
N VAL A 152 -14.99 4.48 4.90
CA VAL A 152 -14.19 3.25 4.84
C VAL A 152 -13.77 2.93 3.42
N ILE A 153 -14.63 3.11 2.42
CA ILE A 153 -14.25 2.88 1.00
C ILE A 153 -13.11 3.81 0.59
N GLY A 154 -13.13 5.07 1.03
CA GLY A 154 -12.05 6.02 0.77
C GLY A 154 -10.77 5.69 1.53
N VAL A 155 -10.87 5.39 2.83
CA VAL A 155 -9.68 5.07 3.66
C VAL A 155 -9.06 3.73 3.25
N ALA A 156 -9.85 2.78 2.75
CA ALA A 156 -9.36 1.49 2.28
C ALA A 156 -8.37 1.60 1.11
N THR A 157 -8.30 2.73 0.39
CA THR A 157 -7.26 2.91 -0.64
C THR A 157 -5.86 3.04 -0.03
N LEU A 158 -5.77 3.32 1.27
CA LEU A 158 -4.50 3.38 2.00
C LEU A 158 -4.08 2.01 2.57
N ALA A 159 -4.90 0.97 2.41
CA ALA A 159 -4.59 -0.36 2.90
C ALA A 159 -3.42 -1.02 2.13
N THR A 160 -3.16 -0.53 0.91
CA THR A 160 -1.98 -0.83 0.08
C THR A 160 -0.65 -0.71 0.83
N PHE A 161 -0.48 0.31 1.67
CA PHE A 161 0.75 0.57 2.44
C PHE A 161 1.07 -0.46 3.53
N VAL A 162 0.19 -1.43 3.74
CA VAL A 162 0.44 -2.56 4.63
C VAL A 162 0.18 -3.88 3.92
N GLY A 163 0.30 -3.95 2.59
CA GLY A 163 0.12 -5.20 1.83
C GLY A 163 -1.32 -5.74 1.80
N ALA A 164 -2.33 -4.94 2.16
CA ALA A 164 -3.71 -5.46 2.13
C ALA A 164 -4.37 -5.40 0.75
N GLY A 165 -3.68 -4.81 -0.23
CA GLY A 165 -4.08 -4.77 -1.64
C GLY A 165 -5.25 -3.86 -1.98
N GLY A 166 -5.95 -4.22 -3.05
CA GLY A 166 -7.16 -3.56 -3.53
C GLY A 166 -6.92 -2.40 -4.51
N LEU A 167 -7.94 -1.56 -4.70
CA LEU A 167 -7.87 -0.44 -5.66
C LEU A 167 -6.82 0.61 -5.26
N GLY A 168 -6.36 0.58 -4.00
CA GLY A 168 -5.25 1.39 -3.52
C GLY A 168 -3.98 1.16 -4.31
N ASP A 169 -3.63 -0.08 -4.64
CA ASP A 169 -2.39 -0.42 -5.34
C ASP A 169 -2.33 0.26 -6.70
N ILE A 170 -3.42 0.20 -7.46
CA ILE A 170 -3.51 0.83 -8.79
C ILE A 170 -3.42 2.37 -8.68
N ILE A 171 -4.04 2.95 -7.64
CA ILE A 171 -3.98 4.40 -7.41
C ILE A 171 -2.55 4.81 -7.09
N MET A 172 -1.89 4.09 -6.18
CA MET A 172 -0.53 4.40 -5.74
C MET A 172 0.48 4.18 -6.87
N ARG A 173 0.40 3.07 -7.60
CA ARG A 173 1.21 2.82 -8.81
C ARG A 173 1.01 3.90 -9.86
N GLY A 174 -0.23 4.31 -10.12
CA GLY A 174 -0.50 5.40 -11.06
C GLY A 174 0.06 6.74 -10.56
N LEU A 175 0.09 6.97 -9.25
CA LEU A 175 0.70 8.16 -8.67
C LEU A 175 2.23 8.12 -8.80
N ALA A 176 2.84 6.97 -8.47
CA ALA A 176 4.26 6.73 -8.58
C ALA A 176 4.74 6.84 -10.03
N MET A 177 4.06 6.22 -10.99
CA MET A 177 4.36 6.36 -12.42
C MET A 177 3.92 7.71 -13.03
N GLN A 178 3.30 8.61 -12.25
CA GLN A 178 2.60 9.81 -12.75
C GLN A 178 1.59 9.57 -13.88
N ASN A 179 1.17 8.33 -14.05
CA ASN A 179 0.22 7.96 -15.07
C ASN A 179 -1.18 8.31 -14.58
N SER A 180 -1.61 9.54 -14.90
CA SER A 180 -2.95 10.04 -14.56
C SER A 180 -4.07 9.10 -15.01
N ALA A 181 -3.88 8.40 -16.14
CA ALA A 181 -4.86 7.43 -16.61
C ALA A 181 -4.89 6.19 -15.70
N LEU A 182 -3.74 5.67 -15.26
CA LEU A 182 -3.65 4.58 -14.29
C LEU A 182 -4.18 4.98 -12.90
N THR A 183 -3.87 6.18 -12.41
CA THR A 183 -4.45 6.69 -11.15
C THR A 183 -5.98 6.73 -11.23
N LEU A 184 -6.52 7.22 -12.35
CA LEU A 184 -7.96 7.24 -12.60
C LEU A 184 -8.54 5.84 -12.78
N LEU A 185 -7.75 4.88 -13.27
CA LEU A 185 -8.14 3.48 -13.42
C LEU A 185 -8.45 2.83 -12.08
N GLY A 186 -7.74 3.18 -11.01
CA GLY A 186 -8.07 2.76 -9.64
C GLY A 186 -9.10 3.66 -8.95
N ALA A 187 -8.98 4.98 -9.10
CA ALA A 187 -9.80 5.95 -8.38
C ALA A 187 -11.28 5.99 -8.85
N ILE A 188 -11.53 5.83 -10.15
CA ILE A 188 -12.91 5.86 -10.70
C ILE A 188 -13.71 4.65 -10.19
N PRO A 189 -13.24 3.40 -10.27
CA PRO A 189 -13.92 2.26 -9.67
C PRO A 189 -14.17 2.43 -8.17
N ALA A 190 -13.22 2.95 -7.40
CA ALA A 190 -13.40 3.20 -5.97
C ALA A 190 -14.53 4.22 -5.71
N ALA A 191 -14.56 5.32 -6.47
CA ALA A 191 -15.62 6.32 -6.38
C ALA A 191 -16.99 5.77 -6.81
N ILE A 192 -17.04 4.96 -7.88
CA ILE A 192 -18.25 4.28 -8.33
C ILE A 192 -18.75 3.30 -7.26
N LEU A 193 -17.84 2.51 -6.66
CA LEU A 193 -18.16 1.60 -5.57
C LEU A 193 -18.78 2.35 -4.38
N ALA A 194 -18.21 3.49 -3.99
CA ALA A 194 -18.76 4.34 -2.94
C ALA A 194 -20.19 4.83 -3.27
N ILE A 195 -20.42 5.30 -4.50
CA ILE A 195 -21.74 5.76 -4.95
C ILE A 195 -22.76 4.62 -4.97
N ILE A 196 -22.36 3.45 -5.48
CA ILE A 196 -23.23 2.25 -5.53
C ILE A 196 -23.57 1.78 -4.12
N ALA A 197 -22.57 1.67 -3.24
CA ALA A 197 -22.76 1.27 -1.84
C ALA A 197 -23.70 2.25 -1.11
N ASP A 198 -23.45 3.56 -1.25
CA ASP A 198 -24.28 4.62 -0.69
C ASP A 198 -25.75 4.53 -1.17
N PHE A 199 -25.94 4.32 -2.47
CA PHE A 199 -27.27 4.15 -3.07
C PHE A 199 -27.98 2.90 -2.56
N ILE A 200 -27.28 1.75 -2.51
CA ILE A 200 -27.84 0.48 -2.01
C ILE A 200 -28.26 0.64 -0.54
N LEU A 201 -27.39 1.18 0.30
CA LEU A 201 -27.66 1.39 1.73
C LEU A 201 -28.82 2.37 1.94
N LYS A 202 -28.92 3.42 1.14
CA LYS A 202 -30.08 4.33 1.14
C LYS A 202 -31.38 3.63 0.76
N ARG A 203 -31.34 2.69 -0.20
CA ARG A 203 -32.52 1.87 -0.53
C ARG A 203 -32.89 0.95 0.63
N ILE A 204 -31.92 0.33 1.29
CA ILE A 204 -32.12 -0.50 2.49
C ILE A 204 -32.73 0.34 3.62
N GLU A 205 -32.21 1.54 3.87
CA GLU A 205 -32.75 2.50 4.85
C GLU A 205 -34.24 2.78 4.59
N ILE A 206 -34.59 3.15 3.35
CA ILE A 206 -35.99 3.44 2.98
C ILE A 206 -36.88 2.21 3.15
N LEU A 207 -36.38 1.01 2.83
CA LEU A 207 -37.13 -0.23 2.96
C LEU A 207 -37.37 -0.58 4.43
N ALA A 208 -36.33 -0.49 5.25
CA ALA A 208 -36.34 -0.84 6.66
C ALA A 208 -37.08 0.19 7.54
N THR A 209 -37.16 1.45 7.10
CA THR A 209 -37.92 2.51 7.78
C THR A 209 -39.41 2.12 7.92
N PRO A 210 -40.03 2.25 9.10
CA PRO A 210 -41.45 1.94 9.30
C PRO A 210 -42.39 2.74 8.38
N LYS A 211 -43.48 2.09 7.90
CA LYS A 211 -44.46 2.70 6.96
C LYS A 211 -45.05 4.04 7.45
N GLY A 212 -45.16 4.23 8.76
CA GLY A 212 -45.65 5.48 9.38
C GLY A 212 -44.71 6.68 9.20
N LEU A 213 -43.40 6.44 9.08
CA LEU A 213 -42.37 7.47 8.87
C LEU A 213 -42.14 7.78 7.38
N LYS A 214 -42.45 6.85 6.47
CA LYS A 214 -42.24 7.01 5.01
C LYS A 214 -43.02 8.17 4.37
N LYS A 215 -44.07 8.69 5.03
CA LYS A 215 -44.96 9.72 4.46
C LYS A 215 -44.32 11.12 4.39
N SER A 216 -43.22 11.36 5.09
CA SER A 216 -42.48 12.65 5.09
C SER A 216 -41.42 12.77 3.99
N MET A 217 -40.97 11.66 3.39
CA MET A 217 -39.84 11.63 2.44
C MET A 217 -40.25 11.62 0.95
N LYS A 218 -41.44 12.13 0.60
CA LYS A 218 -41.84 12.24 -0.82
C LYS A 218 -41.19 13.46 -1.49
N GLY A 219 -39.91 13.34 -1.80
CA GLY A 219 -39.21 14.16 -2.78
C GLY A 219 -38.54 13.22 -3.80
N CYS A 220 -39.16 13.13 -4.99
CA CYS A 220 -38.65 12.63 -6.28
C CYS A 220 -37.81 11.33 -6.28
N PHE A 221 -38.26 10.27 -6.96
CA PHE A 221 -37.50 9.56 -8.01
C PHE A 221 -38.22 8.29 -8.50
N ILE A 222 -37.87 7.96 -9.74
CA ILE A 222 -38.52 7.12 -10.75
C ILE A 222 -38.82 5.70 -10.26
N HIS A 223 -40.01 5.23 -10.61
CA HIS A 223 -40.57 3.95 -10.21
C HIS A 223 -40.26 2.90 -11.28
N GLU A 224 -39.06 2.32 -11.26
CA GLU A 224 -38.76 1.18 -12.12
C GLU A 224 -38.88 -0.13 -11.32
N LYS A 225 -39.63 -1.08 -11.88
CA LYS A 225 -39.86 -2.39 -11.29
C LYS A 225 -38.56 -3.19 -11.38
N VAL A 226 -37.80 -3.26 -10.29
CA VAL A 226 -36.75 -4.27 -10.15
C VAL A 226 -37.44 -5.61 -9.94
N SER A 227 -37.40 -6.43 -10.99
CA SER A 227 -37.76 -7.85 -10.93
C SER A 227 -36.87 -8.53 -9.90
N SER A 228 -37.48 -9.31 -9.02
CA SER A 228 -36.82 -10.09 -7.98
C SER A 228 -36.11 -11.30 -8.61
N SER A 229 -35.03 -11.03 -9.33
CA SER A 229 -34.03 -12.04 -9.64
C SER A 229 -33.30 -12.33 -8.34
N ARG A 230 -33.52 -13.52 -7.79
CA ARG A 230 -32.74 -14.07 -6.69
C ARG A 230 -31.28 -14.12 -7.13
N PHE A 231 -30.49 -13.12 -6.75
CA PHE A 231 -29.05 -13.18 -6.80
C PHE A 231 -28.64 -14.26 -5.79
N ARG A 232 -28.44 -15.48 -6.29
CA ARG A 232 -27.72 -16.50 -5.54
C ARG A 232 -26.27 -16.04 -5.61
N LEU A 233 -25.80 -15.46 -4.51
CA LEU A 233 -24.38 -15.29 -4.23
C LEU A 233 -23.77 -16.70 -4.36
N HIS A 234 -23.15 -16.98 -5.49
CA HIS A 234 -22.33 -18.18 -5.63
C HIS A 234 -21.02 -17.83 -4.92
N THR A 235 -21.00 -18.04 -3.61
CA THR A 235 -19.77 -18.06 -2.84
C THR A 235 -18.96 -19.25 -3.34
N ARG A 236 -18.14 -19.05 -4.37
CA ARG A 236 -16.90 -19.82 -4.49
C ARG A 236 -15.96 -19.20 -3.46
N PHE A 237 -16.12 -19.67 -2.24
CA PHE A 237 -15.30 -19.36 -1.08
C PHE A 237 -14.61 -20.68 -0.76
N ASP A 238 -13.42 -20.86 -1.30
CA ASP A 238 -12.44 -21.84 -0.83
C ASP A 238 -11.08 -21.18 -0.97
N ARG A 239 -10.85 -20.18 -0.12
CA ARG A 239 -9.52 -19.76 0.34
C ARG A 239 -9.76 -18.78 1.48
N LEU A 240 -9.58 -19.25 2.71
CA LEU A 240 -9.31 -18.49 3.94
C LEU A 240 -9.48 -19.45 5.12
N ARG A 241 -8.59 -20.44 5.14
CA ARG A 241 -8.04 -21.07 6.35
C ARG A 241 -6.86 -21.96 5.92
N ARG A 242 -5.76 -21.36 5.47
CA ARG A 242 -4.47 -22.03 5.48
C ARG A 242 -3.72 -21.48 6.70
N GLY A 243 -3.47 -22.35 7.68
CA GLY A 243 -2.22 -22.19 8.42
C GLY A 243 -1.13 -22.66 7.48
N SER A 244 0.07 -22.08 7.57
CA SER A 244 1.34 -22.56 7.01
C SER A 244 1.20 -23.93 6.32
N ASP A 245 0.82 -23.94 5.04
CA ASP A 245 0.99 -25.18 4.27
C ASP A 245 2.49 -25.21 4.01
N GLU A 246 3.15 -26.32 4.37
CA GLU A 246 4.61 -26.49 4.23
C GLU A 246 5.09 -26.27 2.78
N ASP A 247 4.17 -26.24 1.80
CA ASP A 247 4.41 -26.06 0.37
C ASP A 247 4.07 -24.63 -0.14
N THR A 248 4.03 -23.61 0.73
CA THR A 248 3.80 -22.20 0.32
C THR A 248 4.93 -21.30 0.77
N VAL A 249 5.48 -20.52 -0.16
CA VAL A 249 6.51 -19.49 0.08
C VAL A 249 5.89 -18.11 -0.17
N VAL A 250 6.06 -17.18 0.76
CA VAL A 250 5.62 -15.80 0.60
C VAL A 250 6.77 -14.94 0.07
N VAL A 251 6.61 -14.42 -1.14
CA VAL A 251 7.58 -13.52 -1.79
C VAL A 251 7.12 -12.08 -1.61
N GLY A 252 7.90 -11.30 -0.87
CA GLY A 252 7.64 -9.89 -0.59
C GLY A 252 8.31 -8.94 -1.58
N GLY A 253 7.94 -7.66 -1.52
CA GLY A 253 8.61 -6.60 -2.30
C GLY A 253 8.35 -5.18 -1.78
N LYS A 254 9.29 -4.28 -2.08
CA LYS A 254 9.16 -2.84 -1.77
C LYS A 254 8.15 -2.15 -2.71
N ASP A 255 7.94 -0.85 -2.49
CA ASP A 255 6.93 -0.01 -3.12
C ASP A 255 7.37 0.74 -4.38
N PHE A 256 8.40 0.26 -5.09
CA PHE A 256 8.86 0.83 -6.36
C PHE A 256 8.96 -0.20 -7.47
N THR A 257 8.91 0.29 -8.72
CA THR A 257 8.78 -0.49 -9.96
C THR A 257 9.72 -1.69 -10.04
N GLU A 258 11.02 -1.46 -9.84
CA GLU A 258 12.04 -2.52 -9.90
C GLU A 258 11.75 -3.67 -8.92
N GLN A 259 11.37 -3.35 -7.69
CA GLN A 259 11.07 -4.34 -6.66
C GLN A 259 9.80 -5.12 -6.95
N ILE A 260 8.79 -4.47 -7.53
CA ILE A 260 7.56 -5.15 -7.96
C ILE A 260 7.88 -6.13 -9.10
N ILE A 261 8.66 -5.72 -10.10
CA ILE A 261 9.11 -6.61 -11.20
C ILE A 261 9.87 -7.82 -10.63
N LEU A 262 10.84 -7.58 -9.74
CA LEU A 262 11.65 -8.64 -9.14
C LEU A 262 10.81 -9.60 -8.29
N THR A 263 9.82 -9.10 -7.55
CA THR A 263 8.86 -9.91 -6.78
C THR A 263 8.12 -10.89 -7.69
N HIS A 264 7.56 -10.40 -8.80
CA HIS A 264 6.86 -11.25 -9.77
C HIS A 264 7.82 -12.22 -10.47
N MET A 265 9.01 -11.75 -10.83
CA MET A 265 10.03 -12.56 -11.51
C MET A 265 10.46 -13.75 -10.65
N VAL A 266 10.78 -13.49 -9.38
CA VAL A 266 11.14 -14.54 -8.41
C VAL A 266 9.96 -15.48 -8.19
N ALA A 267 8.75 -14.94 -7.98
CA ALA A 267 7.57 -15.75 -7.73
C ALA A 267 7.24 -16.68 -8.91
N GLU A 268 7.24 -16.18 -10.14
CA GLU A 268 6.96 -16.98 -11.33
C GLU A 268 8.06 -18.00 -11.61
N LEU A 269 9.33 -17.62 -11.41
CA LEU A 269 10.43 -18.56 -11.57
C LEU A 269 10.29 -19.76 -10.63
N ILE A 270 9.90 -19.52 -9.37
CA ILE A 270 9.66 -20.57 -8.37
C ILE A 270 8.45 -21.42 -8.75
N GLU A 271 7.31 -20.80 -9.08
CA GLU A 271 6.07 -21.53 -9.39
C GLU A 271 6.18 -22.43 -10.62
N GLU A 272 6.93 -22.03 -11.65
CA GLU A 272 7.07 -22.79 -12.89
C GLU A 272 8.15 -23.89 -12.80
N ASN A 273 9.12 -23.76 -11.89
CA ASN A 273 10.23 -24.72 -11.75
C ASN A 273 10.16 -25.62 -10.50
N THR A 274 9.20 -25.38 -9.61
CA THR A 274 9.01 -26.17 -8.38
C THR A 274 7.54 -26.58 -8.19
N GLU A 275 7.26 -27.38 -7.17
CA GLU A 275 5.87 -27.71 -6.78
C GLU A 275 5.34 -26.77 -5.69
N LEU A 276 6.10 -25.72 -5.35
CA LEU A 276 5.73 -24.75 -4.34
C LEU A 276 4.65 -23.82 -4.87
N ASN A 277 3.76 -23.39 -3.97
CA ASN A 277 2.83 -22.30 -4.25
C ASN A 277 3.49 -21.00 -3.78
N VAL A 278 3.39 -19.92 -4.57
CA VAL A 278 3.92 -18.63 -4.14
C VAL A 278 2.79 -17.65 -3.83
N GLU A 279 2.83 -17.05 -2.64
CA GLU A 279 2.01 -15.89 -2.31
C GLU A 279 2.87 -14.63 -2.52
N ARG A 280 2.32 -13.62 -3.22
CA ARG A 280 3.03 -12.38 -3.54
C ARG A 280 2.50 -11.28 -2.63
N GLU A 281 3.38 -10.67 -1.85
CA GLU A 281 3.08 -9.54 -0.98
C GLU A 281 3.93 -8.35 -1.44
N GLU A 282 3.45 -7.69 -2.50
CA GLU A 282 4.11 -6.53 -3.10
C GLU A 282 3.73 -5.23 -2.38
N ASN A 283 4.51 -4.16 -2.61
CA ASN A 283 4.20 -2.81 -2.13
C ASN A 283 4.13 -2.70 -0.60
N LEU A 284 5.00 -3.41 0.12
CA LEU A 284 5.03 -3.44 1.58
C LEU A 284 5.71 -2.22 2.21
N GLY A 285 6.35 -1.38 1.41
CA GLY A 285 7.08 -0.18 1.83
C GLY A 285 8.59 -0.42 1.96
N ASN A 286 9.23 0.27 2.91
CA ASN A 286 10.69 0.29 3.07
C ASN A 286 11.26 -1.00 3.71
N THR A 287 12.59 -1.15 3.63
CA THR A 287 13.36 -2.28 4.17
C THR A 287 13.01 -2.66 5.61
N GLU A 288 12.81 -1.70 6.51
CA GLU A 288 12.51 -2.00 7.91
C GLU A 288 11.17 -2.75 8.07
N ILE A 289 10.18 -2.44 7.23
CA ILE A 289 8.87 -3.11 7.24
C ILE A 289 9.02 -4.55 6.73
N LEU A 290 9.76 -4.73 5.63
CA LEU A 290 10.01 -6.07 5.06
C LEU A 290 10.84 -6.94 6.00
N THR A 291 11.91 -6.40 6.59
CA THR A 291 12.74 -7.14 7.54
C THR A 291 11.93 -7.57 8.76
N GLN A 292 11.09 -6.67 9.30
CA GLN A 292 10.17 -7.03 10.38
C GLN A 292 9.14 -8.08 9.93
N GLY A 293 8.62 -7.96 8.71
CA GLY A 293 7.73 -8.96 8.10
C GLY A 293 8.38 -10.34 8.00
N MET A 294 9.66 -10.42 7.65
CA MET A 294 10.42 -11.68 7.67
C MET A 294 10.54 -12.25 9.08
N MET A 295 10.92 -11.43 10.06
CA MET A 295 11.03 -11.87 11.46
C MET A 295 9.70 -12.36 12.04
N ASP A 296 8.58 -11.77 11.61
CA ASP A 296 7.24 -12.16 12.04
C ASP A 296 6.70 -13.38 11.27
N GLY A 297 7.40 -13.83 10.22
CA GLY A 297 7.01 -14.95 9.35
C GLY A 297 5.90 -14.59 8.36
N ASP A 298 5.70 -13.31 8.08
CA ASP A 298 4.77 -12.78 7.08
C ASP A 298 5.38 -12.76 5.67
N VAL A 299 6.72 -12.76 5.55
CA VAL A 299 7.46 -12.79 4.28
C VAL A 299 8.59 -13.82 4.41
N ASP A 300 8.73 -14.71 3.44
CA ASP A 300 9.78 -15.75 3.46
C ASP A 300 11.01 -15.35 2.64
N LEU A 301 10.80 -14.62 1.54
CA LEU A 301 11.81 -14.31 0.54
C LEU A 301 11.52 -12.93 -0.07
N TYR A 302 12.54 -12.10 -0.26
CA TYR A 302 12.45 -10.93 -1.15
C TYR A 302 13.84 -10.53 -1.68
N ILE A 303 13.89 -9.58 -2.62
CA ILE A 303 15.17 -9.04 -3.10
C ILE A 303 15.54 -7.79 -2.30
N GLU A 304 16.70 -7.80 -1.64
CA GLU A 304 17.21 -6.68 -0.85
C GLU A 304 18.52 -6.16 -1.44
N TYR A 305 18.93 -4.95 -1.03
CA TYR A 305 20.14 -4.28 -1.47
C TYR A 305 21.12 -4.21 -0.31
N THR A 306 22.34 -4.69 -0.55
CA THR A 306 23.40 -4.83 0.47
C THR A 306 23.64 -3.54 1.25
N GLY A 307 23.88 -2.42 0.56
CA GLY A 307 24.09 -1.12 1.19
C GLY A 307 22.90 -0.61 2.03
N THR A 308 21.66 -0.94 1.66
CA THR A 308 20.49 -0.51 2.45
C THR A 308 20.47 -1.26 3.76
N SER A 309 20.59 -2.57 3.73
CA SER A 309 20.59 -3.41 4.92
C SER A 309 21.76 -3.13 5.87
N TYR A 310 22.94 -2.88 5.32
CA TYR A 310 24.14 -2.50 6.07
C TYR A 310 23.90 -1.25 6.93
N ILE A 311 23.25 -0.24 6.37
CA ILE A 311 23.02 1.04 7.05
C ILE A 311 21.73 1.03 7.88
N THR A 312 20.59 0.69 7.29
CA THR A 312 19.28 0.97 7.91
C THR A 312 18.85 -0.11 8.91
N VAL A 313 19.30 -1.35 8.72
CA VAL A 313 18.94 -2.47 9.61
C VAL A 313 20.04 -2.74 10.61
N LEU A 314 21.28 -2.90 10.14
CA LEU A 314 22.42 -3.21 11.00
C LEU A 314 23.03 -1.96 11.66
N ASN A 315 22.64 -0.76 11.22
CA ASN A 315 23.11 0.51 11.79
C ASN A 315 24.63 0.71 11.69
N HIS A 316 25.29 0.16 10.66
CA HIS A 316 26.69 0.47 10.40
C HIS A 316 26.84 1.88 9.85
N GLU A 317 27.86 2.58 10.34
CA GLU A 317 28.26 3.89 9.83
C GLU A 317 29.29 3.72 8.70
N ILE A 318 29.22 4.58 7.68
CA ILE A 318 30.21 4.62 6.61
C ILE A 318 31.29 5.63 6.97
N ASP A 319 32.54 5.19 6.88
CA ASP A 319 33.70 6.08 6.89
C ASP A 319 34.03 6.48 5.44
N PRO A 320 33.77 7.73 5.02
CA PRO A 320 34.05 8.16 3.66
C PRO A 320 35.56 8.30 3.36
N GLU A 321 36.43 8.35 4.37
CA GLU A 321 37.88 8.29 4.14
C GLU A 321 38.35 6.87 3.80
N ASN A 322 37.55 5.85 4.15
CA ASN A 322 37.81 4.45 3.88
C ASN A 322 36.49 3.67 3.70
N PRO A 323 35.76 3.94 2.61
CA PRO A 323 34.46 3.33 2.38
C PRO A 323 34.61 1.81 2.22
N PRO A 324 33.66 1.01 2.72
CA PRO A 324 33.71 -0.44 2.61
C PRO A 324 33.60 -0.86 1.14
N THR A 325 34.33 -1.90 0.78
CA THR A 325 34.21 -2.54 -0.54
C THR A 325 32.90 -3.33 -0.64
N ALA A 326 32.43 -3.62 -1.86
CA ALA A 326 31.24 -4.46 -2.07
C ALA A 326 31.35 -5.82 -1.37
N GLU A 327 32.52 -6.46 -1.45
CA GLU A 327 32.80 -7.72 -0.76
C GLU A 327 32.73 -7.58 0.78
N GLU A 328 33.21 -6.47 1.34
CA GLU A 328 33.12 -6.23 2.79
C GLU A 328 31.66 -5.99 3.23
N VAL A 329 30.89 -5.21 2.46
CA VAL A 329 29.48 -4.96 2.76
C VAL A 329 28.67 -6.26 2.67
N TYR A 330 28.82 -7.01 1.57
CA TYR A 330 28.10 -8.27 1.36
C TYR A 330 28.40 -9.29 2.46
N ASN A 331 29.68 -9.54 2.76
CA ASN A 331 30.06 -10.48 3.82
C ASN A 331 29.51 -10.05 5.19
N THR A 332 29.49 -8.74 5.47
CA THR A 332 28.95 -8.24 6.74
C THR A 332 27.44 -8.45 6.84
N VAL A 333 26.68 -8.09 5.79
CA VAL A 333 25.22 -8.29 5.81
C VAL A 333 24.85 -9.76 5.85
N GLN A 334 25.57 -10.62 5.13
CA GLN A 334 25.37 -12.07 5.18
C GLN A 334 25.62 -12.64 6.58
N GLU A 335 26.76 -12.32 7.20
CA GLU A 335 27.12 -12.84 8.53
C GLU A 335 26.19 -12.33 9.63
N GLU A 336 25.86 -11.04 9.63
CA GLU A 336 25.05 -10.44 10.70
C GLU A 336 23.55 -10.74 10.56
N TYR A 337 23.01 -10.82 9.33
CA TYR A 337 21.60 -11.23 9.16
C TYR A 337 21.36 -12.68 9.58
N ASP A 338 22.26 -13.59 9.21
CA ASP A 338 22.18 -14.99 9.62
C ASP A 338 22.23 -15.10 11.16
N ALA A 339 23.15 -14.36 11.79
CA ALA A 339 23.34 -14.42 13.23
C ALA A 339 22.24 -13.74 14.06
N GLU A 340 21.70 -12.62 13.59
CA GLU A 340 20.73 -11.80 14.35
C GLU A 340 19.27 -12.13 14.04
N TYR A 341 18.97 -12.47 12.79
CA TYR A 341 17.60 -12.57 12.27
C TYR A 341 17.26 -13.93 11.67
N ASP A 342 18.23 -14.84 11.55
CA ASP A 342 18.04 -16.17 10.93
C ASP A 342 17.60 -16.05 9.45
N ILE A 343 18.19 -15.09 8.75
CA ILE A 343 17.94 -14.77 7.34
C ILE A 343 19.23 -14.98 6.55
N ALA A 344 19.18 -15.83 5.52
CA ALA A 344 20.27 -16.03 4.58
C ALA A 344 20.26 -14.98 3.46
N TRP A 345 21.44 -14.46 3.15
CA TRP A 345 21.72 -13.74 1.90
C TRP A 345 22.26 -14.71 0.85
N LEU A 346 21.60 -14.77 -0.30
CA LEU A 346 22.06 -15.54 -1.47
C LEU A 346 23.03 -14.71 -2.33
N ASP A 347 23.51 -15.29 -3.42
CA ASP A 347 24.43 -14.61 -4.35
C ASP A 347 23.82 -13.31 -4.90
N GLU A 348 24.65 -12.26 -4.99
CA GLU A 348 24.29 -10.97 -5.58
C GLU A 348 23.98 -11.10 -7.08
N PHE A 349 23.07 -10.26 -7.56
CA PHE A 349 22.81 -10.06 -8.98
C PHE A 349 23.88 -9.16 -9.61
N ASP A 350 24.03 -9.20 -10.94
CA ASP A 350 25.05 -8.43 -11.68
C ASP A 350 24.66 -6.94 -11.89
N PHE A 351 23.85 -6.37 -10.99
CA PHE A 351 23.47 -4.96 -11.03
C PHE A 351 23.52 -4.28 -9.66
N GLU A 352 23.85 -3.00 -9.70
CA GLU A 352 23.83 -2.11 -8.55
C GLU A 352 22.74 -1.03 -8.73
N ASN A 353 21.93 -0.82 -7.71
CA ASN A 353 20.94 0.26 -7.68
C ASN A 353 21.29 1.27 -6.57
N ARG A 354 22.15 2.22 -6.93
CA ARG A 354 22.72 3.19 -5.99
C ARG A 354 21.92 4.49 -5.99
N TYR A 355 21.85 5.15 -4.83
CA TYR A 355 21.45 6.55 -4.76
C TYR A 355 22.47 7.45 -5.45
N SER A 356 22.00 8.42 -6.22
CA SER A 356 22.86 9.43 -6.81
C SER A 356 22.10 10.73 -7.03
N LEU A 357 22.82 11.79 -7.38
CA LEU A 357 22.23 13.04 -7.82
C LEU A 357 22.12 13.03 -9.34
N VAL A 358 20.94 13.38 -9.85
CA VAL A 358 20.65 13.42 -11.29
C VAL A 358 20.27 14.84 -11.68
N MET A 359 20.82 15.28 -12.82
CA MET A 359 20.54 16.59 -13.43
C MET A 359 20.10 16.40 -14.88
N ARG A 360 19.52 17.43 -15.49
CA ARG A 360 19.33 17.45 -16.95
C ARG A 360 20.71 17.48 -17.63
N GLY A 361 20.92 16.71 -18.69
CA GLY A 361 22.25 16.63 -19.34
C GLY A 361 22.79 17.99 -19.82
N ALA A 362 21.91 18.93 -20.18
CA ALA A 362 22.32 20.29 -20.54
C ALA A 362 22.91 21.09 -19.36
N ASP A 363 22.45 20.83 -18.14
CA ASP A 363 22.87 21.53 -16.92
C ASP A 363 24.03 20.81 -16.21
N ALA A 364 24.17 19.50 -16.44
CA ALA A 364 25.26 18.67 -15.94
C ALA A 364 26.60 18.90 -16.67
N ALA A 365 26.59 19.53 -17.85
CA ALA A 365 27.77 19.63 -18.72
C ALA A 365 29.00 20.30 -18.08
N ASP A 366 28.80 21.17 -17.09
CA ASP A 366 29.87 21.85 -16.34
C ASP A 366 30.09 21.26 -14.92
N VAL A 367 29.37 20.18 -14.56
CA VAL A 367 29.45 19.48 -13.26
C VAL A 367 30.15 18.14 -13.46
N ALA A 368 31.41 18.03 -13.03
CA ALA A 368 32.18 16.80 -13.22
C ALA A 368 31.77 15.66 -12.27
N ASP A 369 31.43 16.02 -11.04
CA ASP A 369 31.16 15.11 -9.93
C ASP A 369 30.37 15.82 -8.83
N MET A 370 29.97 15.06 -7.80
CA MET A 370 29.21 15.55 -6.67
C MET A 370 30.00 16.61 -5.87
N SER A 371 31.31 16.49 -5.71
CA SER A 371 32.14 17.53 -5.10
C SER A 371 32.10 18.86 -5.87
N ALA A 372 32.15 18.82 -7.21
CA ALA A 372 32.08 20.01 -8.06
C ALA A 372 30.72 20.72 -7.98
N LEU A 373 29.64 19.98 -7.67
CA LEU A 373 28.30 20.53 -7.52
C LEU A 373 28.17 21.47 -6.32
N ALA A 374 29.04 21.35 -5.31
CA ALA A 374 28.94 22.10 -4.05
C ALA A 374 28.99 23.62 -4.23
N ASP A 375 29.72 24.10 -5.23
CA ASP A 375 29.89 25.54 -5.50
C ASP A 375 28.62 26.22 -6.05
N GLN A 376 27.60 25.46 -6.45
CA GLN A 376 26.37 25.98 -7.06
C GLN A 376 25.08 25.61 -6.32
N THR A 377 25.12 24.76 -5.29
CA THR A 377 23.89 24.25 -4.64
C THR A 377 22.98 25.34 -4.06
N ASP A 378 23.53 26.49 -3.66
CA ASP A 378 22.78 27.60 -3.04
C ASP A 378 21.84 28.34 -4.00
N GLU A 379 21.99 28.11 -5.30
CA GLU A 379 21.10 28.62 -6.34
C GLU A 379 20.15 27.54 -6.89
N LEU A 380 20.34 26.27 -6.51
CA LEU A 380 19.60 25.12 -7.06
C LEU A 380 18.51 24.61 -6.11
N THR A 381 17.48 24.02 -6.70
CA THR A 381 16.44 23.28 -5.99
C THR A 381 16.68 21.78 -6.08
N LEU A 382 16.87 21.10 -4.95
CA LEU A 382 16.95 19.64 -4.87
C LEU A 382 15.58 19.04 -4.59
N ALA A 383 15.13 18.09 -5.41
CA ALA A 383 14.05 17.19 -5.04
C ALA A 383 14.56 15.88 -4.45
N HIS A 384 13.85 15.34 -3.47
CA HIS A 384 14.13 14.04 -2.89
C HIS A 384 12.84 13.35 -2.44
N ASN A 385 12.86 12.02 -2.31
CA ASN A 385 11.75 11.29 -1.70
C ASN A 385 11.79 11.37 -0.17
N ALA A 386 10.70 10.92 0.46
CA ALA A 386 10.57 10.93 1.93
C ALA A 386 11.68 10.10 2.59
N ASN A 387 11.97 8.92 2.03
CA ASN A 387 12.95 7.98 2.56
C ASN A 387 14.35 8.61 2.59
N PHE A 388 14.82 9.12 1.46
CA PHE A 388 16.12 9.80 1.34
C PHE A 388 16.24 11.01 2.30
N GLY A 389 15.13 11.69 2.60
CA GLY A 389 15.13 12.78 3.57
C GLY A 389 15.40 12.36 5.02
N GLU A 390 15.12 11.10 5.38
CA GLU A 390 15.18 10.61 6.77
C GLU A 390 16.30 9.59 7.01
N ARG A 391 16.89 9.04 5.94
CA ARG A 391 17.91 7.99 6.01
C ARG A 391 19.22 8.43 6.69
N PRO A 392 19.93 7.52 7.38
CA PRO A 392 21.25 7.80 7.98
C PRO A 392 22.35 8.17 6.97
N ASP A 393 22.18 7.77 5.71
CA ASP A 393 23.02 8.13 4.57
C ASP A 393 22.30 9.05 3.57
N GLY A 394 21.20 9.67 4.02
CA GLY A 394 20.32 10.45 3.18
C GLY A 394 20.73 11.92 3.06
N LEU A 395 19.73 12.78 2.92
CA LEU A 395 19.88 14.19 2.59
C LEU A 395 20.85 14.96 3.50
N ASP A 396 20.57 15.00 4.81
CA ASP A 396 21.34 15.83 5.75
C ASP A 396 22.81 15.34 5.86
N PRO A 397 23.07 14.04 6.07
CA PRO A 397 24.43 13.51 6.11
C PRO A 397 25.21 13.67 4.78
N MET A 398 24.56 13.50 3.62
CA MET A 398 25.15 13.78 2.31
C MET A 398 25.53 15.27 2.18
N ASN A 399 24.64 16.17 2.61
CA ASN A 399 24.90 17.60 2.56
C ASN A 399 26.11 17.98 3.44
N ASP A 400 26.22 17.40 4.63
CA ASP A 400 27.38 17.60 5.51
C ASP A 400 28.68 17.08 4.87
N MET A 401 28.62 15.94 4.17
CA MET A 401 29.78 15.35 3.49
C MET A 401 30.31 16.22 2.35
N TYR A 402 29.40 16.62 1.46
CA TYR A 402 29.73 17.35 0.24
C TYR A 402 29.78 18.87 0.44
N GLY A 403 29.39 19.36 1.61
CA GLY A 403 29.33 20.79 1.91
C GLY A 403 28.19 21.51 1.17
N TYR A 404 27.11 20.81 0.87
CA TYR A 404 25.96 21.37 0.16
C TYR A 404 25.14 22.30 1.03
N SER A 405 24.66 23.37 0.41
CA SER A 405 23.71 24.31 0.99
C SER A 405 22.69 24.64 -0.07
N TRP A 406 21.63 23.84 -0.18
CA TRP A 406 20.60 24.00 -1.21
C TRP A 406 19.85 25.34 -1.12
N GLY A 407 19.57 25.94 -2.27
CA GLY A 407 18.74 27.15 -2.35
C GLY A 407 17.30 26.89 -1.92
N ASP A 408 16.75 25.75 -2.36
CA ASP A 408 15.49 25.19 -1.87
C ASP A 408 15.52 23.65 -1.92
N THR A 409 14.62 23.01 -1.17
CA THR A 409 14.47 21.55 -1.14
C THR A 409 13.00 21.18 -1.26
N ALA A 410 12.69 20.18 -2.08
CA ALA A 410 11.32 19.74 -2.34
C ALA A 410 11.17 18.22 -2.11
N GLN A 411 10.37 17.85 -1.12
CA GLN A 411 10.03 16.44 -0.91
C GLN A 411 8.89 16.01 -1.83
N MET A 412 9.09 15.00 -2.67
CA MET A 412 8.07 14.43 -3.57
C MET A 412 8.33 12.95 -3.87
N ASP A 413 7.35 12.25 -4.43
CA ASP A 413 7.47 10.83 -4.81
C ASP A 413 8.55 10.58 -5.89
N ASP A 414 9.14 9.39 -5.93
CA ASP A 414 10.23 9.05 -6.86
C ASP A 414 9.90 9.35 -8.30
N GLY A 415 8.73 8.92 -8.78
CA GLY A 415 8.40 9.21 -10.16
C GLY A 415 8.01 10.66 -10.40
N LEU A 416 7.57 11.41 -9.39
CA LEU A 416 7.34 12.86 -9.47
C LEU A 416 8.62 13.65 -9.76
N MET A 417 9.75 13.19 -9.20
CA MET A 417 11.02 13.88 -9.31
C MET A 417 11.53 13.98 -10.76
N TYR A 418 11.47 12.90 -11.54
CA TYR A 418 12.00 12.89 -12.90
C TYR A 418 11.25 13.86 -13.84
N ASP A 419 9.94 13.99 -13.71
CA ASP A 419 9.21 14.98 -14.51
C ASP A 419 9.39 16.39 -13.97
N ALA A 420 9.46 16.59 -12.65
CA ALA A 420 9.76 17.90 -12.09
C ALA A 420 11.12 18.40 -12.60
N LEU A 421 12.11 17.50 -12.67
CA LEU A 421 13.41 17.78 -13.27
C LEU A 421 13.28 18.07 -14.77
N ARG A 422 12.59 17.23 -15.53
CA ARG A 422 12.37 17.44 -16.98
C ARG A 422 11.63 18.74 -17.30
N ASN A 423 10.70 19.16 -16.44
CA ASN A 423 9.86 20.35 -16.62
C ASN A 423 10.48 21.63 -16.07
N GLU A 424 11.73 21.59 -15.61
CA GLU A 424 12.44 22.74 -15.02
C GLU A 424 11.77 23.28 -13.74
N GLU A 425 11.05 22.42 -13.00
CA GLU A 425 10.46 22.77 -11.69
C GLU A 425 11.46 22.59 -10.54
N VAL A 426 12.43 21.69 -10.72
CA VAL A 426 13.59 21.47 -9.85
C VAL A 426 14.85 21.31 -10.69
N ASP A 427 16.03 21.42 -10.08
CA ASP A 427 17.31 21.45 -10.82
C ASP A 427 18.12 20.17 -10.63
N VAL A 428 17.98 19.54 -9.47
CA VAL A 428 18.67 18.30 -9.09
C VAL A 428 17.65 17.39 -8.43
N ILE A 429 17.76 16.08 -8.63
CA ILE A 429 16.97 15.08 -7.91
C ILE A 429 17.87 14.03 -7.27
N ALA A 430 17.51 13.54 -6.09
CA ALA A 430 18.05 12.30 -5.55
C ALA A 430 17.34 11.11 -6.22
N ALA A 431 18.06 10.31 -6.98
CA ALA A 431 17.51 9.30 -7.87
C ALA A 431 18.27 7.96 -7.78
N PHE A 432 17.68 6.93 -8.38
CA PHE A 432 18.21 5.57 -8.47
C PHE A 432 18.92 5.38 -9.81
N THR A 433 20.11 4.76 -9.81
CA THR A 433 20.91 4.60 -11.04
C THR A 433 20.28 3.71 -12.10
N THR A 434 19.38 2.79 -11.71
CA THR A 434 18.69 1.85 -12.60
C THR A 434 17.35 2.39 -13.12
N ASP A 435 17.01 3.66 -12.89
CA ASP A 435 15.73 4.21 -13.33
C ASP A 435 15.70 4.41 -14.86
N GLY A 436 14.72 3.77 -15.51
CA GLY A 436 14.57 3.78 -16.96
C GLY A 436 14.32 5.17 -17.56
N ARG A 437 13.91 6.16 -16.75
CA ARG A 437 13.68 7.55 -17.22
C ARG A 437 14.95 8.34 -17.42
N ILE A 438 16.07 7.96 -16.78
CA ILE A 438 17.36 8.65 -16.93
C ILE A 438 17.78 8.71 -18.41
N PRO A 439 17.93 7.56 -19.12
CA PRO A 439 18.26 7.58 -20.54
C PRO A 439 17.11 8.13 -21.41
N ALA A 440 15.85 7.90 -21.02
CA ALA A 440 14.70 8.33 -21.82
C ALA A 440 14.51 9.86 -21.84
N TYR A 441 14.90 10.55 -20.76
CA TYR A 441 14.71 11.99 -20.58
C TYR A 441 15.98 12.81 -20.81
N ASP A 442 17.07 12.18 -21.29
CA ASP A 442 18.37 12.84 -21.50
C ASP A 442 18.89 13.48 -20.19
N LEU A 443 18.80 12.70 -19.11
CA LEU A 443 19.30 13.05 -17.78
C LEU A 443 20.68 12.44 -17.57
N GLU A 444 21.45 13.07 -16.68
CA GLU A 444 22.82 12.68 -16.38
C GLU A 444 22.97 12.43 -14.89
N VAL A 445 23.50 11.25 -14.57
CA VAL A 445 23.88 10.85 -13.21
C VAL A 445 25.21 11.53 -12.88
N ILE A 446 25.23 12.30 -11.80
CA ILE A 446 26.44 12.97 -11.33
C ILE A 446 27.29 11.99 -10.53
N ALA A 447 28.56 11.85 -10.89
CA ALA A 447 29.45 10.88 -10.27
C ALA A 447 29.71 11.18 -8.78
N ASP A 448 29.52 10.19 -7.92
CA ASP A 448 29.90 10.21 -6.50
C ASP A 448 31.41 9.97 -6.36
N ASP A 449 32.21 11.05 -6.33
CA ASP A 449 33.67 11.00 -6.31
C ASP A 449 34.27 10.61 -4.95
N LEU A 450 33.51 10.80 -3.87
CA LEU A 450 33.91 10.41 -2.51
C LEU A 450 33.48 8.98 -2.16
N ASN A 451 32.70 8.31 -3.02
CA ASN A 451 32.06 7.01 -2.76
C ASN A 451 31.31 7.04 -1.41
N TYR A 452 30.52 8.10 -1.23
CA TYR A 452 29.75 8.33 -0.02
C TYR A 452 28.66 7.26 0.15
N PHE A 453 27.98 6.94 -0.95
CA PHE A 453 26.98 5.88 -0.96
C PHE A 453 27.68 4.51 -0.98
N PRO A 454 27.28 3.56 -0.11
CA PRO A 454 27.83 2.21 -0.16
C PRO A 454 27.43 1.50 -1.46
N PRO A 455 28.04 0.35 -1.75
CA PRO A 455 27.58 -0.56 -2.78
C PRO A 455 26.13 -1.03 -2.52
N TYR A 456 25.25 -0.89 -3.50
CA TYR A 456 23.84 -1.33 -3.43
C TYR A 456 23.53 -2.47 -4.40
N TYR A 457 24.23 -3.59 -4.26
CA TYR A 457 23.97 -4.77 -5.07
C TYR A 457 22.70 -5.45 -4.60
N ALA A 458 21.83 -5.78 -5.55
CA ALA A 458 20.61 -6.52 -5.27
C ALA A 458 20.94 -8.00 -5.04
N ALA A 459 20.35 -8.62 -4.02
CA ALA A 459 20.48 -10.04 -3.74
C ALA A 459 19.18 -10.59 -3.16
N PRO A 460 18.81 -11.84 -3.46
CA PRO A 460 17.73 -12.50 -2.74
C PRO A 460 18.12 -12.74 -1.29
N ILE A 461 17.20 -12.43 -0.37
CA ILE A 461 17.31 -12.80 1.03
C ILE A 461 16.12 -13.67 1.43
N ILE A 462 16.39 -14.74 2.18
CA ILE A 462 15.42 -15.80 2.47
C ILE A 462 15.54 -16.25 3.94
N MET A 463 14.41 -16.53 4.58
CA MET A 463 14.42 -17.15 5.92
C MET A 463 15.17 -18.48 5.87
N ASN A 464 16.10 -18.71 6.81
CA ASN A 464 16.89 -19.95 6.85
C ASN A 464 16.01 -21.19 6.90
N ASP A 465 14.95 -21.19 7.72
CA ASP A 465 13.99 -22.28 7.81
C ASP A 465 13.34 -22.60 6.43
N THR A 466 13.04 -21.58 5.63
CA THR A 466 12.45 -21.73 4.29
C THR A 466 13.48 -22.28 3.29
N LEU A 467 14.72 -21.81 3.37
CA LEU A 467 15.82 -22.29 2.53
C LEU A 467 16.22 -23.73 2.86
N GLU A 468 16.27 -24.10 4.14
CA GLU A 468 16.55 -25.47 4.58
C GLU A 468 15.46 -26.45 4.13
N ALA A 469 14.20 -26.00 4.11
CA ALA A 469 13.07 -26.77 3.61
C ALA A 469 13.09 -26.93 2.08
N ASN A 470 13.59 -25.92 1.36
CA ASN A 470 13.57 -25.81 -0.10
C ASN A 470 14.94 -25.41 -0.67
N PRO A 471 15.98 -26.26 -0.51
CA PRO A 471 17.35 -25.91 -0.89
C PRO A 471 17.52 -25.68 -2.40
N GLU A 472 16.59 -26.16 -3.23
CA GLU A 472 16.57 -25.87 -4.67
C GLU A 472 16.38 -24.39 -5.01
N LEU A 473 15.86 -23.57 -4.09
CA LEU A 473 15.65 -22.14 -4.31
C LEU A 473 16.97 -21.39 -4.51
N GLU A 474 18.05 -21.83 -3.86
CA GLU A 474 19.38 -21.21 -4.02
C GLU A 474 19.87 -21.30 -5.47
N ASP A 475 19.94 -22.52 -6.01
CA ASP A 475 20.35 -22.78 -7.39
C ASP A 475 19.40 -22.16 -8.42
N LEU A 476 18.11 -22.04 -8.08
CA LEU A 476 17.10 -21.46 -8.96
C LEU A 476 17.27 -19.94 -9.07
N LEU A 477 17.37 -19.24 -7.94
CA LEU A 477 17.50 -17.78 -7.90
C LEU A 477 18.85 -17.31 -8.43
N ALA A 478 19.91 -18.10 -8.26
CA ALA A 478 21.23 -17.81 -8.82
C ALA A 478 21.23 -17.72 -10.37
N GLN A 479 20.22 -18.27 -11.06
CA GLN A 479 20.11 -18.15 -12.51
C GLN A 479 19.78 -16.73 -12.98
N LEU A 480 19.14 -15.92 -12.12
CA LEU A 480 18.77 -14.54 -12.45
C LEU A 480 19.97 -13.61 -12.46
N GLY A 481 20.93 -13.81 -11.55
CA GLY A 481 22.04 -12.88 -11.31
C GLY A 481 22.79 -12.45 -12.58
N PRO A 482 23.29 -13.39 -13.41
CA PRO A 482 24.02 -13.05 -14.64
C PRO A 482 23.18 -12.39 -15.75
N LEU A 483 21.86 -12.42 -15.64
CA LEU A 483 20.93 -11.86 -16.64
C LEU A 483 20.46 -10.46 -16.27
N LEU A 484 20.38 -10.17 -14.97
CA LEU A 484 19.99 -8.88 -14.41
C LEU A 484 21.23 -7.99 -14.28
N THR A 485 21.54 -7.29 -15.36
CA THR A 485 22.56 -6.22 -15.37
C THR A 485 21.89 -4.85 -15.17
N GLU A 486 22.66 -3.80 -14.87
CA GLU A 486 22.11 -2.43 -14.75
C GLU A 486 21.34 -2.00 -16.02
N GLU A 487 21.87 -2.33 -17.21
CA GLU A 487 21.22 -2.05 -18.49
C GLU A 487 19.91 -2.82 -18.61
N THR A 488 19.93 -4.13 -18.32
CA THR A 488 18.73 -4.97 -18.33
C THR A 488 17.66 -4.40 -17.39
N MET A 489 18.03 -4.07 -16.14
CA MET A 489 17.07 -3.57 -15.15
C MET A 489 16.49 -2.22 -15.55
N ALA A 490 17.31 -1.32 -16.11
CA ALA A 490 16.82 -0.05 -16.62
C ALA A 490 15.81 -0.22 -17.78
N GLU A 491 16.03 -1.21 -18.66
CA GLU A 491 15.09 -1.55 -19.73
C GLU A 491 13.76 -2.09 -19.18
N LEU A 492 13.82 -3.03 -18.22
CA LEU A 492 12.62 -3.59 -17.58
C LEU A 492 11.83 -2.51 -16.82
N ASN A 493 12.52 -1.64 -16.09
CA ASN A 493 11.91 -0.51 -15.40
C ASN A 493 11.24 0.45 -16.41
N ALA A 494 11.88 0.71 -17.56
CA ALA A 494 11.32 1.58 -18.59
C ALA A 494 10.02 1.03 -19.21
N GLU A 495 9.91 -0.29 -19.41
CA GLU A 495 8.66 -0.90 -19.92
C GLU A 495 7.48 -0.62 -19.00
N VAL A 496 7.70 -0.61 -17.69
CA VAL A 496 6.64 -0.27 -16.72
C VAL A 496 6.46 1.24 -16.61
N ASP A 497 7.51 2.00 -16.30
CA ASP A 497 7.40 3.40 -15.93
C ASP A 497 7.05 4.31 -17.13
N ILE A 498 7.47 3.92 -18.34
CA ILE A 498 7.29 4.72 -19.56
C ILE A 498 6.20 4.11 -20.44
N ASN A 499 6.26 2.80 -20.68
CA ASN A 499 5.30 2.12 -21.57
C ASN A 499 4.03 1.65 -20.83
N ALA A 500 3.99 1.77 -19.49
CA ALA A 500 2.86 1.40 -18.65
C ALA A 500 2.46 -0.09 -18.75
N GLU A 501 3.43 -0.95 -19.08
CA GLU A 501 3.26 -2.41 -19.06
C GLU A 501 3.09 -2.93 -17.64
N LEU A 502 2.40 -4.07 -17.51
CA LEU A 502 2.17 -4.73 -16.22
C LEU A 502 3.48 -5.36 -15.74
N GLU A 503 3.81 -5.14 -14.47
CA GLU A 503 5.04 -5.62 -13.84
C GLU A 503 5.14 -7.16 -13.89
N GLU A 504 4.02 -7.85 -13.67
CA GLU A 504 3.89 -9.31 -13.84
C GLU A 504 4.17 -9.76 -15.28
N VAL A 505 3.74 -8.98 -16.28
CA VAL A 505 3.95 -9.31 -17.70
C VAL A 505 5.40 -9.10 -18.08
N VAL A 506 5.99 -7.97 -17.67
CA VAL A 506 7.41 -7.67 -17.90
C VAL A 506 8.30 -8.73 -17.26
N ALA A 507 7.99 -9.13 -16.02
CA ALA A 507 8.70 -10.21 -15.34
C ALA A 507 8.57 -11.54 -16.08
N ARG A 508 7.36 -11.95 -16.46
CA ARG A 508 7.10 -13.20 -17.17
C ARG A 508 7.78 -13.25 -18.53
N ASP A 509 7.63 -12.19 -19.33
CA ASP A 509 8.20 -12.10 -20.67
C ASP A 509 9.73 -12.18 -20.60
N PHE A 510 10.36 -11.52 -19.62
CA PHE A 510 11.80 -11.63 -19.39
C PHE A 510 12.24 -13.07 -19.09
N LEU A 511 11.52 -13.79 -18.24
CA LEU A 511 11.83 -15.19 -17.91
C LEU A 511 11.68 -16.10 -19.13
N ILE A 512 10.64 -15.90 -19.96
CA ILE A 512 10.41 -16.67 -21.20
C ILE A 512 11.52 -16.38 -22.21
N GLU A 513 11.87 -15.12 -22.44
CA GLU A 513 12.89 -14.71 -23.41
C GLU A 513 14.27 -15.28 -23.09
N ASN A 514 14.58 -15.43 -21.81
CA ASN A 514 15.82 -16.04 -21.33
C ASN A 514 15.74 -17.57 -21.16
N GLY A 515 14.58 -18.18 -21.44
CA GLY A 515 14.37 -19.63 -21.39
C GLY A 515 14.38 -20.22 -19.98
N LEU A 516 14.02 -19.42 -18.98
CA LEU A 516 13.91 -19.82 -17.58
C LEU A 516 12.55 -20.45 -17.25
N ILE A 517 11.51 -20.11 -18.03
CA ILE A 517 10.17 -20.71 -17.97
C ILE A 517 9.61 -20.91 -19.39
N ASP A 518 8.57 -21.73 -19.52
CA ASP A 518 7.85 -21.97 -20.79
C ASP A 518 6.75 -20.91 -21.05
N GLU A 519 6.37 -20.72 -22.32
CA GLU A 519 5.29 -19.80 -22.79
C GLU A 519 3.90 -20.11 -22.21
#